data_AF-A0A6I7Y4T8-F1
#
_entry.id   AF-A0A6I7Y4T8-F1
#
_cell.length_a   1.000
_cell.length_b   1.000
_cell.length_c   1.000
_cell.angle_alpha   90.00
_cell.angle_beta   90.00
_cell.angle_gamma   90.00
#
_symmetry.space_group_name_H-M   'P 1'
#
loop_
_entity.id
_entity.type
_entity.pdbx_description
1 polymer ?
#
loop_
_entity_poly.entity_id
_entity_poly.type
_entity_poly.pdbx_seq_one_letter_code
_entity_poly.pdbx_strand_id
1 'polypeptide(L)'
;MLRAAREMTWREAPVARFFLAFTRNKLRADGKVLDDFAMGGDTVLELSEEELLYGGIGSQAGPVRPDRPMHEVFRDYAEPGCTKVAFNMHYAAGVLTTETRIYATDERTRRNFGRYWFLIRIPSGMIRIALLSAIKRRVDGRRKSSEESPGGRTAEQVPDQGTDQP
;
A
#
# COMPACT_ATOMS: atom_id res chain seq x y z
N MET A 1 2.82 10.36 -5.77
CA MET A 1 1.66 9.46 -5.49
C MET A 1 2.02 8.32 -4.53
N LEU A 2 3.14 7.61 -4.71
CA LEU A 2 3.49 6.45 -3.87
C LEU A 2 3.68 6.78 -2.38
N ARG A 3 4.26 7.95 -2.04
CA ARG A 3 4.28 8.47 -0.65
C ARG A 3 2.89 8.62 -0.04
N ALA A 4 1.87 8.96 -0.84
CA ALA A 4 0.49 9.04 -0.37
C ALA A 4 -0.09 7.67 -0.05
N ALA A 5 0.24 6.66 -0.86
CA ALA A 5 -0.18 5.29 -0.68
C ALA A 5 0.42 4.68 0.61
N ARG A 6 1.69 5.01 0.92
CA ARG A 6 2.38 4.58 2.15
C ARG A 6 1.77 5.12 3.44
N GLU A 7 1.28 6.37 3.40
CA GLU A 7 0.67 7.01 4.56
C GLU A 7 -0.85 6.75 4.65
N MET A 8 -1.41 5.93 3.75
CA MET A 8 -2.83 5.64 3.76
C MET A 8 -3.16 4.59 4.80
N THR A 9 -4.21 4.85 5.56
CA THR A 9 -4.71 3.97 6.61
C THR A 9 -5.96 3.21 6.18
N TRP A 10 -6.30 2.12 6.85
CA TRP A 10 -7.53 1.38 6.57
C TRP A 10 -8.80 2.22 6.76
N ARG A 11 -8.75 3.28 7.58
CA ARG A 11 -9.83 4.28 7.73
C ARG A 11 -10.18 4.96 6.40
N GLU A 12 -9.20 5.11 5.52
CA GLU A 12 -9.37 5.77 4.22
C GLU A 12 -9.83 4.79 3.12
N ALA A 13 -9.79 3.48 3.39
CA ALA A 13 -10.21 2.41 2.49
C ALA A 13 -11.31 1.50 3.12
N PRO A 14 -12.49 2.05 3.51
CA PRO A 14 -13.50 1.33 4.26
C PRO A 14 -14.10 0.13 3.49
N VAL A 15 -14.22 0.25 2.16
CA VAL A 15 -14.71 -0.84 1.31
C VAL A 15 -13.70 -2.00 1.25
N ALA A 16 -12.41 -1.69 1.07
CA ALA A 16 -11.35 -2.69 1.10
C ALA A 16 -11.28 -3.41 2.47
N ARG A 17 -11.38 -2.63 3.55
CA ARG A 17 -11.43 -3.15 4.92
C ARG A 17 -12.65 -4.05 5.17
N PHE A 18 -13.83 -3.70 4.66
CA PHE A 18 -15.03 -4.53 4.77
C PHE A 18 -14.84 -5.92 4.14
N PHE A 19 -14.29 -5.97 2.92
CA PHE A 19 -14.01 -7.26 2.26
C PHE A 19 -12.93 -8.07 2.98
N LEU A 20 -11.92 -7.42 3.56
CA LEU A 20 -10.88 -8.10 4.33
C LEU A 20 -11.31 -8.50 5.74
N ALA A 21 -12.37 -7.92 6.31
CA ALA A 21 -12.92 -8.34 7.60
C ALA A 21 -13.48 -9.77 7.59
N PHE A 22 -13.78 -10.32 6.41
CA PHE A 22 -14.14 -11.73 6.22
C PHE A 22 -12.92 -12.68 6.19
N THR A 23 -11.71 -12.14 6.27
CA THR A 23 -10.47 -12.92 6.40
C THR A 23 -10.03 -12.97 7.86
N ARG A 24 -9.15 -13.92 8.25
CA ARG A 24 -8.59 -14.00 9.62
C ARG A 24 -7.66 -12.82 10.00
N ASN A 25 -7.58 -11.77 9.17
CA ASN A 25 -6.72 -10.62 9.39
C ASN A 25 -7.38 -9.63 10.37
N LYS A 26 -6.71 -9.36 11.50
CA LYS A 26 -7.11 -8.28 12.43
C LYS A 26 -6.57 -6.94 11.94
N LEU A 27 -7.28 -6.30 11.00
CA LEU A 27 -6.89 -5.00 10.44
C LEU A 27 -7.34 -3.85 11.35
N ARG A 28 -6.40 -3.11 11.92
CA ARG A 28 -6.69 -1.92 12.72
C ARG A 28 -7.05 -0.74 11.81
N ALA A 29 -7.98 0.13 12.24
CA ALA A 29 -8.44 1.24 11.40
C ALA A 29 -7.32 2.28 11.12
N ASP A 30 -6.45 2.47 12.11
CA ASP A 30 -5.25 3.31 12.09
C ASP A 30 -4.03 2.61 11.46
N GLY A 31 -4.12 1.30 11.18
CA GLY A 31 -3.06 0.55 10.52
C GLY A 31 -2.79 1.07 9.10
N LYS A 32 -1.51 1.20 8.76
CA LYS A 32 -1.07 1.54 7.40
C LYS A 32 -1.36 0.37 6.49
N VAL A 33 -2.10 0.62 5.42
CA VAL A 33 -2.59 -0.44 4.53
C VAL A 33 -1.43 -1.22 3.92
N LEU A 34 -0.39 -0.51 3.47
CA LEU A 34 0.77 -1.14 2.84
C LEU A 34 1.67 -1.87 3.84
N ASP A 35 1.76 -1.41 5.09
CA ASP A 35 2.54 -2.10 6.11
C ASP A 35 1.86 -3.40 6.56
N ASP A 36 0.53 -3.40 6.67
CA ASP A 36 -0.24 -4.62 6.98
C ASP A 36 -0.14 -5.64 5.84
N PHE A 37 -0.12 -5.18 4.59
CA PHE A 37 0.13 -6.05 3.43
C PHE A 37 1.58 -6.53 3.33
N ALA A 38 2.54 -5.68 3.71
CA ALA A 38 3.97 -5.99 3.72
C ALA A 38 4.44 -6.65 5.04
N MET A 39 3.51 -7.07 5.91
CA MET A 39 3.80 -7.66 7.23
C MET A 39 4.84 -6.86 8.05
N GLY A 40 4.70 -5.54 8.11
CA GLY A 40 5.60 -4.66 8.86
C GLY A 40 6.92 -4.32 8.16
N GLY A 41 7.07 -4.64 6.88
CA GLY A 41 8.25 -4.30 6.07
C GLY A 41 9.21 -5.48 5.83
N ASP A 42 9.08 -6.56 6.60
CA ASP A 42 9.93 -7.76 6.51
C ASP A 42 9.84 -8.47 5.14
N THR A 43 8.79 -8.15 4.38
CA THR A 43 8.53 -8.74 3.05
C THR A 43 8.90 -7.82 1.90
N VAL A 44 9.43 -6.62 2.16
CA VAL A 44 9.81 -5.68 1.09
C VAL A 44 10.92 -6.27 0.24
N LEU A 45 10.70 -6.28 -1.08
CA LEU A 45 11.66 -6.71 -2.09
C LEU A 45 12.27 -5.53 -2.85
N GLU A 46 11.50 -4.47 -3.06
CA GLU A 46 11.95 -3.22 -3.69
C GLU A 46 11.17 -2.04 -3.09
N LEU A 47 11.86 -0.93 -2.84
CA LEU A 47 11.27 0.31 -2.35
C LEU A 47 11.96 1.52 -2.99
N SER A 48 11.25 2.17 -3.91
CA SER A 48 11.66 3.42 -4.54
C SER A 48 10.54 4.47 -4.49
N GLU A 49 10.73 5.61 -5.15
CA GLU A 49 9.65 6.61 -5.29
C GLU A 49 8.55 6.19 -6.27
N GLU A 50 8.90 5.29 -7.19
CA GLU A 50 8.07 4.87 -8.32
C GLU A 50 7.51 3.46 -8.10
N GLU A 51 8.21 2.60 -7.37
CA GLU A 51 7.82 1.22 -7.13
C GLU A 51 7.88 0.83 -5.65
N LEU A 52 6.83 0.14 -5.21
CA LEU A 52 6.85 -0.65 -3.99
C LEU A 52 6.55 -2.10 -4.38
N LEU A 53 7.48 -3.01 -4.09
CA LEU A 53 7.32 -4.44 -4.28
C LEU A 53 7.51 -5.14 -2.94
N TYR A 54 6.55 -5.98 -2.57
CA TYR A 54 6.72 -6.91 -1.45
C TYR A 54 6.37 -8.33 -1.86
N GLY A 55 6.97 -9.28 -1.16
CA GLY A 55 6.97 -10.71 -1.47
C GLY A 55 6.56 -11.56 -0.28
N GLY A 56 5.60 -12.45 -0.47
CA GLY A 56 5.21 -13.46 0.52
C GLY A 56 5.46 -14.87 0.00
N ILE A 57 5.78 -15.79 0.91
CA ILE A 57 5.85 -17.22 0.62
C ILE A 57 4.79 -17.92 1.48
N GLY A 58 3.96 -18.75 0.86
CA GLY A 58 2.93 -19.53 1.53
C GLY A 58 3.03 -21.01 1.18
N SER A 59 2.64 -21.86 2.12
CA SER A 59 2.50 -23.31 1.95
C SER A 59 1.11 -23.77 2.40
N GLN A 60 0.82 -25.07 2.30
CA GLN A 60 -0.42 -25.64 2.86
C GLN A 60 -0.51 -25.51 4.40
N ALA A 61 0.62 -25.41 5.09
CA ALA A 61 0.67 -25.21 6.54
C ALA A 61 0.47 -23.73 6.94
N GLY A 62 0.44 -22.81 5.97
CA GLY A 62 0.32 -21.37 6.18
C GLY A 62 1.54 -20.59 5.66
N PRO A 63 1.70 -19.32 6.10
CA PRO A 63 2.83 -18.48 5.72
C PRO A 63 4.17 -19.12 6.08
N VAL A 64 5.11 -19.09 5.14
CA VAL A 64 6.49 -19.50 5.38
C VAL A 64 7.27 -18.30 5.89
N ARG A 65 8.01 -18.50 6.98
CA ARG A 65 8.91 -17.51 7.56
C ARG A 65 10.34 -18.01 7.43
N PRO A 66 11.10 -17.56 6.42
CA PRO A 66 12.50 -17.93 6.27
C PRO A 66 13.35 -17.33 7.40
N ASP A 67 14.46 -17.98 7.73
CA ASP A 67 15.41 -17.50 8.75
C ASP A 67 16.25 -16.29 8.28
N ARG A 68 16.20 -15.99 6.98
CA ARG A 68 16.88 -14.87 6.33
C ARG A 68 15.85 -13.85 5.80
N PRO A 69 16.24 -12.57 5.63
CA PRO A 69 15.36 -11.56 5.07
C PRO A 69 14.72 -11.98 3.75
N MET A 70 13.45 -11.61 3.55
CA MET A 70 12.67 -12.06 2.38
C MET A 70 13.35 -11.71 1.05
N HIS A 71 13.94 -10.52 0.92
CA HIS A 71 14.63 -10.08 -0.30
C HIS A 71 15.83 -10.96 -0.68
N GLU A 72 16.47 -11.61 0.29
CA GLU A 72 17.62 -12.50 0.03
C GLU A 72 17.21 -13.88 -0.46
N VAL A 73 16.01 -14.35 -0.10
CA VAL A 73 15.58 -15.74 -0.34
C VAL A 73 14.48 -15.86 -1.39
N PHE A 74 13.67 -14.81 -1.58
CA PHE A 74 12.44 -14.89 -2.37
C PHE A 74 12.68 -15.36 -3.81
N ARG A 75 13.76 -14.88 -4.45
CA ARG A 75 14.08 -15.24 -5.83
C ARG A 75 14.32 -16.74 -5.98
N ASP A 76 15.14 -17.30 -5.11
CA ASP A 76 15.67 -18.67 -5.24
C ASP A 76 14.82 -19.71 -4.49
N TYR A 77 13.87 -19.28 -3.67
CA TYR A 77 13.00 -20.19 -2.94
C TYR A 77 12.18 -21.09 -3.89
N ALA A 78 12.39 -22.40 -3.73
CA ALA A 78 11.87 -23.43 -4.62
C ALA A 78 11.36 -24.69 -3.88
N GLU A 79 11.20 -24.62 -2.55
CA GLU A 79 10.67 -25.76 -1.78
C GLU A 79 9.31 -26.22 -2.32
N PRO A 80 9.11 -27.53 -2.57
CA PRO A 80 7.84 -28.06 -3.06
C PRO A 80 6.66 -27.70 -2.16
N GLY A 81 5.46 -27.59 -2.72
CA GLY A 81 4.25 -27.29 -1.97
C GLY A 81 4.06 -25.80 -1.65
N CYS A 82 4.86 -24.92 -2.24
CA CYS A 82 4.90 -23.50 -1.90
C CYS A 82 4.45 -22.60 -3.04
N THR A 83 3.94 -21.43 -2.67
CA THR A 83 3.58 -20.35 -3.58
C THR A 83 4.28 -19.07 -3.15
N LYS A 84 4.96 -18.43 -4.11
CA LYS A 84 5.50 -17.08 -3.97
C LYS A 84 4.49 -16.09 -4.52
N VAL A 85 4.23 -15.03 -3.77
CA VAL A 85 3.32 -13.96 -4.15
C VAL A 85 4.11 -12.67 -4.13
N ALA A 86 4.16 -11.97 -5.25
CA ALA A 86 4.73 -10.63 -5.37
C ALA A 86 3.60 -9.65 -5.66
N PHE A 87 3.44 -8.63 -4.83
CA PHE A 87 2.51 -7.52 -5.09
C PHE A 87 3.31 -6.26 -5.33
N ASN A 88 3.04 -5.59 -6.43
CA ASN A 88 3.65 -4.31 -6.76
C ASN A 88 2.62 -3.19 -6.80
N MET A 89 3.04 -2.01 -6.33
CA MET A 89 2.45 -0.74 -6.70
C MET A 89 3.47 0.02 -7.53
N HIS A 90 3.08 0.41 -8.75
CA HIS A 90 3.96 1.13 -9.65
C HIS A 90 3.30 2.43 -10.10
N TYR A 91 4.02 3.54 -9.95
CA TYR A 91 3.59 4.87 -10.34
C TYR A 91 4.47 5.38 -11.47
N ALA A 92 3.88 5.50 -12.67
CA ALA A 92 4.56 6.05 -13.83
C ALA A 92 3.60 6.90 -14.66
N ALA A 93 4.12 7.99 -15.23
CA ALA A 93 3.37 8.89 -16.12
C ALA A 93 2.00 9.34 -15.57
N GLY A 94 1.91 9.60 -14.26
CA GLY A 94 0.66 10.05 -13.63
C GLY A 94 -0.32 8.93 -13.25
N VAL A 95 -0.02 7.67 -13.58
CA VAL A 95 -0.89 6.52 -13.33
C VAL A 95 -0.32 5.65 -12.22
N LEU A 96 -1.13 5.37 -11.20
CA LEU A 96 -0.80 4.37 -10.18
C LEU A 96 -1.47 3.05 -10.53
N THR A 97 -0.66 2.00 -10.65
CA THR A 97 -1.11 0.64 -10.97
C THR A 97 -0.77 -0.31 -9.82
N THR A 98 -1.54 -1.38 -9.70
CA THR A 98 -1.21 -2.50 -8.83
C THR A 98 -1.21 -3.78 -9.64
N GLU A 99 -0.22 -4.64 -9.43
CA GLU A 99 -0.19 -5.97 -10.01
C GLU A 99 0.15 -7.00 -8.93
N THR A 100 -0.24 -8.25 -9.17
CA THR A 100 0.14 -9.36 -8.30
C THR A 100 0.51 -10.56 -9.13
N ARG A 101 1.73 -11.00 -8.91
CA ARG A 101 2.37 -12.10 -9.62
C ARG A 101 2.49 -13.25 -8.65
N ILE A 102 2.15 -14.43 -9.13
CA ILE A 102 2.09 -15.63 -8.31
C ILE A 102 2.87 -16.73 -9.01
N TYR A 103 3.81 -17.32 -8.29
CA TYR A 103 4.64 -18.40 -8.77
C TYR A 103 4.48 -19.60 -7.83
N ALA A 104 4.02 -20.73 -8.36
CA ALA A 104 3.97 -22.00 -7.61
C ALA A 104 5.27 -22.79 -7.87
N THR A 105 5.84 -23.37 -6.81
CA THR A 105 7.11 -24.12 -6.90
C THR A 105 6.95 -25.49 -7.57
N ASP A 106 5.73 -26.00 -7.70
CA ASP A 106 5.41 -27.25 -8.38
C ASP A 106 4.01 -27.23 -9.03
N GLU A 107 3.76 -28.20 -9.92
CA GLU A 107 2.53 -28.30 -10.71
C GLU A 107 1.27 -28.62 -9.88
N ARG A 108 1.39 -29.38 -8.79
CA ARG A 108 0.25 -29.67 -7.92
C ARG A 108 -0.18 -28.40 -7.20
N THR A 109 0.78 -27.66 -6.66
CA THR A 109 0.53 -26.35 -6.03
C THR A 109 -0.05 -25.35 -7.02
N ARG A 110 0.47 -25.31 -8.26
CA ARG A 110 -0.06 -24.45 -9.34
C ARG A 110 -1.54 -24.69 -9.59
N ARG A 111 -1.96 -25.95 -9.73
CA ARG A 111 -3.36 -26.32 -9.97
C ARG A 111 -4.27 -25.99 -8.79
N ASN A 112 -3.84 -26.29 -7.57
CA ASN A 112 -4.60 -25.98 -6.36
C ASN A 112 -4.76 -24.48 -6.18
N PHE A 113 -3.66 -23.73 -6.35
CA PHE A 113 -3.69 -22.28 -6.27
C PHE A 113 -4.55 -21.67 -7.38
N GLY A 114 -4.48 -22.18 -8.61
CA GLY A 114 -5.32 -21.70 -9.71
C GLY A 114 -6.82 -21.82 -9.43
N ARG A 115 -7.26 -22.93 -8.82
CA ARG A 115 -8.66 -23.12 -8.38
C ARG A 115 -9.04 -22.12 -7.30
N TYR A 116 -8.19 -21.95 -6.29
CA TYR A 116 -8.39 -20.95 -5.24
C TYR A 116 -8.47 -19.53 -5.82
N TRP A 117 -7.54 -19.17 -6.70
CA TRP A 117 -7.48 -17.87 -7.36
C TRP A 117 -8.73 -17.56 -8.16
N PHE A 118 -9.30 -18.55 -8.85
CA PHE A 118 -10.55 -18.38 -9.58
C PHE A 118 -11.72 -17.97 -8.66
N LEU A 119 -11.76 -18.49 -7.43
CA LEU A 119 -12.78 -18.12 -6.44
C LEU A 119 -12.55 -16.69 -5.89
N ILE A 120 -11.30 -16.31 -5.66
CA ILE A 120 -10.99 -15.06 -4.95
C ILE A 120 -10.66 -13.87 -5.86
N ARG A 121 -10.46 -14.06 -7.18
CA ARG A 121 -10.02 -12.98 -8.10
C ARG A 121 -10.98 -11.79 -8.15
N ILE A 122 -12.29 -12.03 -8.09
CA ILE A 122 -13.30 -10.96 -8.15
C ILE A 122 -13.26 -10.10 -6.89
N PRO A 123 -13.41 -10.65 -5.67
CA PRO A 123 -13.31 -9.84 -4.45
C PRO A 123 -11.93 -9.19 -4.31
N SER A 124 -10.86 -9.87 -4.72
CA SER A 124 -9.50 -9.29 -4.74
C SER A 124 -9.40 -8.07 -5.66
N GLY A 125 -10.03 -8.12 -6.84
CA GLY A 125 -10.08 -6.99 -7.77
C GLY A 125 -10.84 -5.79 -7.20
N MET A 126 -11.99 -6.04 -6.56
CA MET A 126 -12.77 -4.98 -5.91
C MET A 126 -11.98 -4.27 -4.80
N ILE A 127 -11.25 -5.03 -3.97
CA ILE A 127 -10.35 -4.49 -2.95
C ILE A 127 -9.31 -3.56 -3.58
N ARG A 128 -8.67 -3.97 -4.68
CA ARG A 128 -7.64 -3.17 -5.38
C ARG A 128 -8.21 -1.88 -5.96
N ILE A 129 -9.39 -1.94 -6.58
CA ILE A 129 -10.05 -0.76 -7.14
C ILE A 129 -10.40 0.23 -6.01
N ALA A 130 -10.93 -0.26 -4.90
CA ALA A 130 -11.24 0.56 -3.73
C ALA A 130 -9.97 1.21 -3.15
N LEU A 131 -8.88 0.45 -3.07
CA LEU A 131 -7.57 0.93 -2.62
C LEU A 131 -7.05 2.07 -3.49
N LEU A 132 -7.01 1.88 -4.81
CA LEU A 132 -6.56 2.89 -5.77
C LEU A 132 -7.43 4.15 -5.72
N SER A 133 -8.75 3.99 -5.60
CA SER A 133 -9.71 5.09 -5.49
C SER A 133 -9.50 5.91 -4.21
N ALA A 134 -9.21 5.25 -3.09
CA ALA A 134 -8.88 5.92 -1.83
C ALA A 134 -7.59 6.74 -1.93
N ILE A 135 -6.54 6.16 -2.54
CA ILE A 135 -5.26 6.85 -2.76
C ILE A 135 -5.46 8.09 -3.64
N LYS A 136 -6.21 7.96 -4.74
CA LYS A 136 -6.54 9.09 -5.62
C LYS A 136 -7.23 10.22 -4.86
N ARG A 137 -8.28 9.90 -4.08
CA ARG A 137 -9.01 10.89 -3.27
C ARG A 137 -8.10 11.62 -2.26
N ARG A 138 -7.18 10.92 -1.60
CA ARG A 138 -6.23 11.51 -0.65
C ARG A 138 -5.28 12.50 -1.32
N VAL A 139 -4.81 12.19 -2.52
CA VAL A 139 -3.93 13.08 -3.27
C VAL A 139 -4.69 14.30 -3.78
N ASP A 140 -5.89 14.10 -4.34
CA ASP A 140 -6.73 15.19 -4.82
C ASP A 140 -7.13 16.15 -3.68
N GLY A 141 -7.44 15.62 -2.49
CA GLY A 141 -7.76 16.42 -1.30
C GLY A 141 -6.60 17.28 -0.79
N ARG A 142 -5.36 16.75 -0.82
CA ARG A 142 -4.16 17.51 -0.41
C ARG A 142 -3.80 18.63 -1.40
N ARG A 143 -4.07 18.44 -2.69
CA ARG A 143 -3.89 19.48 -3.71
C ARG A 143 -4.82 20.66 -3.45
N LYS A 144 -6.10 20.38 -3.14
CA LYS A 144 -7.07 21.45 -2.85
C LYS A 144 -6.72 22.26 -1.59
N SER A 145 -6.24 21.62 -0.52
CA SER A 145 -5.80 22.34 0.70
C SER A 145 -4.53 23.17 0.51
N SER A 146 -3.69 22.85 -0.49
CA SER A 146 -2.49 23.63 -0.82
C SER A 146 -2.78 24.77 -1.79
N GLU A 147 -3.81 24.63 -2.64
CA GLU A 147 -4.29 25.68 -3.54
C GLU A 147 -5.21 26.71 -2.85
N GLU A 148 -5.96 26.32 -1.81
CA GLU A 148 -6.80 27.22 -0.99
C GLU A 148 -6.01 28.08 0.01
N SER A 149 -4.67 28.04 -0.01
CA SER A 149 -3.83 29.00 0.71
C SER A 149 -3.24 30.08 -0.21
N PRO A 150 -4.03 31.07 -0.67
CA PRO A 150 -3.50 32.35 -1.12
C PRO A 150 -3.91 33.47 -0.14
N GLY A 151 -2.93 34.06 0.55
CA GLY A 151 -3.06 35.42 1.08
C GLY A 151 -3.02 35.59 2.61
N GLY A 152 -1.83 35.53 3.19
CA GLY A 152 -1.49 36.31 4.38
C GLY A 152 -0.73 37.56 3.95
N ARG A 153 -1.46 38.67 3.70
CA ARG A 153 -0.90 39.98 3.34
C ARG A 153 0.10 40.46 4.39
N THR A 154 1.26 40.88 3.91
CA THR A 154 2.19 41.81 4.56
C THR A 154 1.41 43.02 5.08
N ALA A 155 1.31 43.16 6.40
CA ALA A 155 0.96 44.43 7.03
C ALA A 155 2.28 45.09 7.42
N GLU A 156 2.65 46.07 6.61
CA GLU A 156 3.71 47.04 6.85
C GLU A 156 3.48 47.70 8.22
N GLN A 157 4.38 47.42 9.17
CA GLN A 157 4.43 48.13 10.44
C GLN A 157 4.97 49.54 10.17
N VAL A 158 4.07 50.52 10.14
CA VAL A 158 4.42 51.94 10.29
C VAL A 158 4.87 52.16 11.73
N PRO A 159 6.07 52.68 12.00
CA PRO A 159 6.48 52.98 13.36
C PRO A 159 5.80 54.26 13.85
N ASP A 160 5.20 54.13 15.02
CA ASP A 160 4.68 55.18 15.89
C ASP A 160 5.82 56.12 16.30
N GLN A 161 5.82 57.34 15.78
CA GLN A 161 6.64 58.42 16.32
C GLN A 161 5.77 59.23 17.27
N GLY A 162 5.96 58.95 18.55
CA GLY A 162 5.47 59.78 19.63
C GLY A 162 6.08 61.18 19.56
N THR A 163 5.23 62.19 19.64
CA THR A 163 5.59 63.52 20.14
C THR A 163 4.55 63.89 21.18
N ASP A 164 4.92 63.64 22.43
CA ASP A 164 4.37 64.29 23.61
C ASP A 164 5.15 65.60 23.79
N GLN A 165 4.47 66.74 23.76
CA GLN A 165 4.50 67.76 24.82
C GLN A 165 3.74 69.04 24.44
N PRO A 166 3.21 69.78 25.45
CA PRO A 166 2.25 70.87 25.29
C PRO A 166 2.82 72.21 24.80
#